data_AF-A0A0J6S3D4-F1
#
_entry.id   AF-A0A0J6S3D4-F1
#
_cell.length_a   1.000
_cell.length_b   1.000
_cell.length_c   1.000
_cell.angle_alpha   90.00
_cell.angle_beta   90.00
_cell.angle_gamma   90.00
#
_symmetry.space_group_name_H-M   'P 1'
#
loop_
_entity.id
_entity.type
_entity.pdbx_description
1 polymer ?
#
loop_
_entity_poly.entity_id
_entity_poly.type
_entity_poly.pdbx_seq_one_letter_code
_entity_poly.pdbx_strand_id
1 'polypeptide(L)'
;MTTLFDERERAAEALFALDEELRFLALARRNKMLAAWMCERLNLAGSAAEVYKKRLIEAGAEPLPAGRTADEALADRLRADLTAKGAETEAEALPGLIARYGAEAARTVREQARES
;
A
#
# COMPACT_ATOMS: atom_id res chain seq x y z
N MET A 1 11.31 -19.16 36.54
CA MET A 1 9.86 -18.91 36.77
C MET A 1 9.51 -17.73 35.90
N THR A 2 8.61 -17.89 34.93
CA THR A 2 8.07 -16.77 34.15
C THR A 2 7.03 -16.07 35.02
N THR A 3 7.06 -14.74 35.08
CA THR A 3 6.09 -13.97 35.84
C THR A 3 4.86 -13.64 34.99
N LEU A 4 3.73 -13.34 35.63
CA LEU A 4 2.53 -12.84 34.95
C LEU A 4 2.81 -11.56 34.14
N PHE A 5 3.76 -10.74 34.58
CA PHE A 5 4.19 -9.55 33.85
C PHE A 5 4.89 -9.94 32.54
N ASP A 6 5.82 -10.88 32.58
CA ASP A 6 6.54 -11.39 31.39
C ASP A 6 5.57 -12.01 30.37
N GLU A 7 4.50 -12.68 30.82
CA GLU A 7 3.48 -13.26 29.95
C GLU A 7 2.67 -12.18 29.22
N ARG A 8 2.33 -11.08 29.91
CA ARG A 8 1.61 -9.94 29.31
C ARG A 8 2.48 -9.15 28.34
N GLU A 9 3.76 -8.99 28.67
CA GLU A 9 4.74 -8.32 27.80
C GLU A 9 4.88 -9.08 26.47
N ARG A 10 5.12 -10.39 26.52
CA ARG A 10 5.19 -11.22 25.31
C ARG A 10 3.92 -11.20 24.49
N ALA A 11 2.74 -11.20 25.13
CA ALA A 11 1.47 -11.10 24.44
C ALA A 11 1.30 -9.75 23.72
N ALA A 12 1.76 -8.65 24.33
CA ALA A 12 1.73 -7.32 23.72
C ALA A 12 2.70 -7.21 22.53
N GLU A 13 3.92 -7.73 22.67
CA GLU A 13 4.90 -7.77 21.57
C GLU A 13 4.41 -8.61 20.39
N ALA A 14 3.83 -9.79 20.66
CA ALA A 14 3.28 -10.65 19.63
C ALA A 14 2.11 -9.99 18.88
N LEU A 15 1.21 -9.32 19.61
CA LEU A 15 0.11 -8.57 18.99
C LEU A 15 0.64 -7.42 18.13
N PHE A 16 1.63 -6.67 18.62
CA PHE A 16 2.23 -5.58 17.86
C PHE A 16 2.90 -6.07 16.58
N ALA A 17 3.67 -7.17 16.65
CA ALA A 17 4.30 -7.76 15.47
C ALA A 17 3.27 -8.22 14.43
N LEU A 18 2.18 -8.85 14.88
CA LEU A 18 1.08 -9.28 14.02
C LEU A 18 0.37 -8.08 13.37
N ASP A 19 0.05 -7.05 14.14
CA ASP A 19 -0.62 -5.85 13.62
C ASP A 19 0.24 -5.15 12.55
N GLU A 20 1.56 -5.06 12.79
CA GLU A 20 2.49 -4.45 11.85
C GLU A 20 2.66 -5.29 10.58
N GLU A 21 2.69 -6.61 10.69
CA GLU A 21 2.71 -7.53 9.54
C GLU A 21 1.43 -7.39 8.70
N LEU A 22 0.25 -7.41 9.33
CA LEU A 22 -1.03 -7.24 8.64
C LEU A 22 -1.12 -5.86 7.97
N ARG A 23 -0.61 -4.81 8.62
CA ARG A 23 -0.54 -3.46 8.06
C ARG A 23 0.36 -3.44 6.82
N PHE A 24 1.54 -4.03 6.91
CA PHE A 24 2.49 -4.12 5.78
C PHE A 24 1.89 -4.87 4.59
N LEU A 25 1.27 -6.04 4.83
CA LEU A 25 0.60 -6.84 3.80
C LEU A 25 -0.56 -6.06 3.15
N ALA A 26 -1.35 -5.34 3.95
CA ALA A 26 -2.44 -4.51 3.44
C ALA A 26 -1.93 -3.37 2.55
N LEU A 27 -0.85 -2.68 2.95
CA LEU A 27 -0.23 -1.64 2.14
C LEU A 27 0.33 -2.20 0.82
N ALA A 28 1.01 -3.34 0.87
CA ALA A 28 1.53 -4.00 -0.33
C ALA A 28 0.40 -4.39 -1.29
N ARG A 29 -0.73 -4.92 -0.78
CA ARG A 29 -1.89 -5.27 -1.61
C ARG A 29 -2.59 -4.04 -2.18
N ARG A 30 -2.78 -2.98 -1.38
CA ARG A 30 -3.30 -1.69 -1.87
C ARG A 30 -2.44 -1.15 -3.02
N ASN A 31 -1.12 -1.14 -2.85
CA ASN A 31 -0.20 -0.61 -3.85
C ASN A 31 -0.24 -1.42 -5.15
N LYS A 32 -0.41 -2.76 -5.07
CA LYS A 32 -0.63 -3.61 -6.26
C LYS A 32 -1.93 -3.26 -7.00
N MET A 33 -3.02 -3.02 -6.28
CA MET A 33 -4.30 -2.61 -6.87
C MET A 33 -4.20 -1.25 -7.55
N LEU A 34 -3.56 -0.28 -6.90
CA LEU A 34 -3.29 1.04 -7.47
C LEU A 34 -2.41 0.94 -8.74
N ALA A 35 -1.37 0.11 -8.71
CA ALA A 35 -0.50 -0.09 -9.87
C ALA A 35 -1.25 -0.68 -11.06
N ALA A 36 -2.14 -1.66 -10.84
CA ALA A 36 -2.96 -2.24 -11.89
C ALA A 36 -3.90 -1.19 -12.50
N TRP A 37 -4.60 -0.42 -11.67
CA TRP A 37 -5.47 0.66 -12.13
C TRP A 37 -4.70 1.73 -12.92
N MET A 38 -3.52 2.12 -12.45
CA MET A 38 -2.66 3.06 -13.17
C MET A 38 -2.25 2.53 -14.55
N CYS A 39 -1.89 1.26 -14.66
CA CYS A 39 -1.56 0.67 -15.97
C CYS A 39 -2.73 0.77 -16.95
N GLU A 40 -3.96 0.54 -16.49
CA GLU A 40 -5.16 0.72 -17.32
C GLU A 40 -5.33 2.17 -17.79
N ARG A 41 -5.13 3.16 -16.89
CA ARG A 41 -5.26 4.59 -17.23
C ARG A 41 -4.14 5.11 -18.12
N LEU A 42 -2.93 4.61 -17.93
CA LEU A 42 -1.77 4.97 -18.72
C LEU A 42 -1.67 4.17 -20.03
N ASN A 43 -2.64 3.28 -20.30
CA ASN A 43 -2.66 2.38 -21.44
C ASN A 43 -1.37 1.54 -21.58
N LEU A 44 -0.85 1.07 -20.43
CA LEU A 44 0.33 0.22 -20.35
C LEU A 44 -0.08 -1.25 -20.31
N ALA A 45 0.53 -2.06 -21.18
CA ALA A 45 0.29 -3.49 -21.26
C ALA A 45 1.60 -4.29 -21.33
N GLY A 46 1.51 -5.60 -21.06
CA GLY A 46 2.64 -6.53 -21.16
C GLY A 46 3.84 -6.11 -20.30
N SER A 47 5.03 -6.09 -20.90
CA SER A 47 6.28 -5.74 -20.21
C SER A 47 6.26 -4.32 -19.63
N ALA A 48 5.62 -3.36 -20.29
CA ALA A 48 5.55 -1.98 -19.82
C ALA A 48 4.74 -1.87 -18.51
N ALA A 49 3.65 -2.64 -18.40
CA ALA A 49 2.85 -2.71 -17.18
C ALA A 49 3.64 -3.33 -16.01
N GLU A 50 4.39 -4.39 -16.26
CA GLU A 50 5.21 -5.04 -15.22
C GLU A 50 6.36 -4.14 -14.74
N VAL A 51 7.02 -3.43 -15.67
CA VAL A 51 8.04 -2.44 -15.31
C VAL A 51 7.44 -1.31 -14.47
N TYR A 52 6.25 -0.81 -14.84
CA TYR A 52 5.57 0.23 -14.08
C TYR A 52 5.20 -0.22 -12.66
N LYS A 53 4.59 -1.41 -12.53
CA LYS A 53 4.27 -2.01 -11.22
C LYS A 53 5.52 -2.15 -10.35
N LYS A 54 6.62 -2.66 -10.91
CA LYS A 54 7.88 -2.84 -10.18
C LYS A 54 8.44 -1.49 -9.69
N ARG A 55 8.46 -0.48 -10.55
CA ARG A 55 8.89 0.88 -10.19
C ARG A 55 8.04 1.48 -9.07
N LEU A 56 6.74 1.22 -9.05
CA LEU A 56 5.85 1.70 -8.01
C LEU A 56 6.12 1.03 -6.65
N ILE A 57 6.43 -0.27 -6.66
CA ILE A 57 6.82 -1.02 -5.47
C ILE A 57 8.17 -0.52 -4.93
N GLU A 58 9.16 -0.34 -5.81
CA GLU A 58 10.48 0.19 -5.46
C GLU A 58 10.38 1.59 -4.85
N ALA A 59 9.57 2.48 -5.45
CA ALA A 59 9.34 3.82 -4.93
C ALA A 59 8.67 3.84 -3.55
N GLY A 60 7.83 2.84 -3.25
CA GLY A 60 7.22 2.69 -1.93
C GLY A 60 8.18 2.16 -0.85
N ALA A 61 9.33 1.62 -1.25
CA ALA A 61 10.38 1.12 -0.36
C ALA A 61 11.51 2.13 -0.13
N GLU A 62 11.53 3.24 -0.87
CA GLU A 62 12.58 4.25 -0.78
C GLU A 62 12.42 5.11 0.49
N PRO A 63 13.51 5.42 1.22
CA PRO A 63 13.44 6.28 2.40
C PRO A 63 12.92 7.66 2.04
N LEU A 64 11.87 8.10 2.74
CA LEU A 64 11.27 9.41 2.50
C LEU A 64 11.93 10.50 3.35
N PRO A 65 11.97 11.75 2.86
CA PRO A 65 12.38 12.89 3.66
C PRO A 65 11.56 12.99 4.95
N ALA A 66 12.19 13.49 6.02
CA ALA A 66 11.54 13.66 7.31
C ALA A 66 10.25 14.50 7.18
N GLY A 67 9.16 14.00 7.77
CA GLY A 67 7.86 14.67 7.78
C GLY A 67 6.91 14.30 6.64
N ARG A 68 7.27 13.35 5.77
CA ARG A 68 6.35 12.80 4.75
C ARG A 68 6.03 11.33 5.01
N THR A 69 4.78 10.97 4.80
CA THR A 69 4.31 9.59 4.86
C THR A 69 4.49 8.88 3.52
N ALA A 70 4.62 7.55 3.55
CA ALA A 70 4.65 6.73 2.34
C ALA A 70 3.41 6.91 1.45
N ASP A 71 2.27 7.16 2.08
CA ASP A 71 1.00 7.35 1.39
C ASP A 71 0.95 8.69 0.65
N GLU A 72 1.44 9.76 1.25
CA GLU A 72 1.54 11.08 0.59
C GLU A 72 2.51 11.03 -0.60
N ALA A 73 3.69 10.42 -0.42
CA ALA A 73 4.66 10.29 -1.49
C ALA A 73 4.14 9.45 -2.67
N LEU A 74 3.42 8.36 -2.37
CA LEU A 74 2.75 7.56 -3.39
C LEU A 74 1.66 8.37 -4.11
N ALA A 75 0.80 9.06 -3.38
CA ALA A 75 -0.28 9.86 -3.95
C ALA A 75 0.26 10.97 -4.87
N ASP A 76 1.31 11.67 -4.46
CA ASP A 76 1.95 12.71 -5.26
C ASP A 76 2.54 12.16 -6.56
N ARG A 77 3.21 11.00 -6.49
CA ARG A 77 3.77 10.34 -7.66
C ARG A 77 2.68 9.91 -8.64
N LEU A 78 1.65 9.23 -8.15
CA LEU A 78 0.54 8.77 -8.98
C LEU A 78 -0.19 9.94 -9.64
N ARG A 79 -0.38 11.04 -8.90
CA ARG A 79 -0.95 12.27 -9.43
C ARG A 79 -0.07 12.84 -10.55
N ALA A 80 1.24 12.93 -10.34
CA ALA A 80 2.17 13.43 -11.35
C ALA A 80 2.16 12.58 -12.63
N ASP A 81 2.12 11.25 -12.50
CA ASP A 81 2.07 10.32 -13.64
C ASP A 81 0.77 10.50 -14.46
N LEU A 82 -0.38 10.70 -13.79
CA LEU A 82 -1.67 10.97 -14.45
C LEU A 82 -1.68 12.34 -15.15
N THR A 83 -1.24 13.39 -14.46
CA THR A 83 -1.18 14.75 -15.03
C THR A 83 -0.23 14.81 -16.23
N ALA A 84 0.92 14.12 -16.19
CA ALA A 84 1.85 14.03 -17.31
C ALA A 84 1.26 13.36 -18.56
N LYS A 85 0.16 12.60 -18.42
CA LYS A 85 -0.58 11.99 -19.54
C LYS A 85 -1.87 12.73 -19.91
N GLY A 86 -2.16 13.86 -19.26
CA GLY A 86 -3.39 14.62 -19.48
C GLY A 86 -4.64 13.99 -18.85
N ALA A 87 -4.48 13.09 -17.87
CA ALA A 87 -5.56 12.42 -17.16
C ALA A 87 -5.93 13.17 -15.86
N GLU A 88 -6.31 14.45 -15.99
CA GLU A 88 -6.57 15.35 -14.85
C GLU A 88 -7.78 14.92 -14.01
N THR A 89 -8.84 14.45 -14.67
CA THR A 89 -10.05 13.93 -13.99
C THR A 89 -9.72 12.70 -13.14
N GLU A 90 -8.90 11.79 -13.65
CA GLU A 90 -8.43 10.63 -12.91
C GLU A 90 -7.56 11.03 -11.71
N ALA A 91 -6.74 12.07 -11.87
CA ALA A 91 -5.89 12.61 -10.81
C ALA A 91 -6.72 13.20 -9.66
N GLU A 92 -7.88 13.81 -9.97
CA GLU A 92 -8.82 14.31 -8.97
C GLU A 92 -9.51 13.16 -8.20
N ALA A 93 -9.85 12.07 -8.89
CA ALA A 93 -10.48 10.89 -8.28
C ALA A 93 -9.52 10.04 -7.42
N LEU A 94 -8.21 10.22 -7.60
CA LEU A 94 -7.16 9.39 -7.00
C LEU A 94 -7.25 9.25 -5.45
N PRO A 95 -7.49 10.31 -4.65
CA PRO A 95 -7.55 10.17 -3.19
C PRO A 95 -8.68 9.24 -2.73
N GLY A 96 -9.86 9.33 -3.36
CA GLY A 96 -10.98 8.44 -3.07
C GLY A 96 -10.68 6.99 -3.45
N LEU A 97 -9.94 6.78 -4.54
CA LEU A 97 -9.50 5.46 -4.98
C LEU A 97 -8.49 4.84 -4.00
N ILE A 98 -7.52 5.62 -3.52
CA ILE A 98 -6.55 5.18 -2.50
C ILE A 98 -7.27 4.73 -1.23
N ALA A 99 -8.25 5.50 -0.75
CA ALA A 99 -9.04 5.15 0.42
C ALA A 99 -9.83 3.84 0.20
N ARG A 100 -10.47 3.70 -0.96
CA ARG A 100 -11.25 2.50 -1.32
C ARG A 100 -10.37 1.25 -1.36
N TYR A 101 -9.27 1.29 -2.09
CA TYR A 101 -8.35 0.15 -2.18
C TYR A 101 -7.63 -0.13 -0.87
N GLY A 102 -7.37 0.89 -0.05
CA GLY A 102 -6.84 0.70 1.30
C GLY A 102 -7.80 -0.09 2.18
N ALA A 103 -9.09 0.26 2.17
CA ALA A 103 -10.11 -0.47 2.92
C ALA A 103 -10.28 -1.92 2.42
N GLU A 104 -10.25 -2.13 1.11
CA GLU A 104 -10.37 -3.46 0.51
C GLU A 104 -9.15 -4.35 0.80
N ALA A 105 -7.94 -3.80 0.66
CA ALA A 105 -6.71 -4.51 0.99
C ALA A 105 -6.67 -4.91 2.47
N ALA A 106 -7.08 -4.01 3.36
CA ALA A 106 -7.11 -4.27 4.79
C ALA A 106 -8.20 -5.30 5.20
N ARG A 107 -9.28 -5.43 4.42
CA ARG A 107 -10.27 -6.51 4.62
C ARG A 107 -9.73 -7.85 4.15
N THR A 108 -9.27 -7.91 2.90
CA THR A 108 -8.78 -9.15 2.28
C THR A 108 -7.59 -9.76 3.01
N VAL A 109 -6.65 -8.95 3.51
CA VAL A 109 -5.52 -9.44 4.30
C VAL A 109 -5.98 -10.03 5.64
N ARG A 110 -6.94 -9.40 6.31
CA ARG A 110 -7.50 -9.93 7.57
C ARG A 110 -8.31 -11.20 7.35
N GLU A 111 -9.03 -11.29 6.24
CA GLU A 111 -9.75 -12.52 5.84
C GLU A 111 -8.76 -13.65 5.59
N GLN A 112 -7.71 -13.41 4.81
CA GLN A 112 -6.67 -14.41 4.53
C GLN A 112 -5.93 -14.86 5.79
N ALA A 113 -5.63 -13.94 6.72
CA ALA A 113 -4.99 -14.26 7.99
C ALA A 113 -5.87 -15.09 8.93
N ARG A 114 -7.21 -15.08 8.75
CA ARG A 114 -8.14 -15.94 9.49
C ARG A 114 -8.27 -17.34 8.90
N GLU A 115 -7.96 -17.47 7.61
CA GLU A 115 -8.05 -18.73 6.85
C GLU A 115 -6.73 -19.52 6.85
N SER A 116 -5.63 -18.89 7.28
CA SER A 116 -4.28 -19.48 7.37
C SER A 116 -4.02 -20.13 8.72
#